data_AF-A0A934R1M0-F1
#
_entry.id   AF-A0A934R1M0-F1
#
_cell.length_a   1.000
_cell.length_b   1.000
_cell.length_c   1.000
_cell.angle_alpha   90.00
_cell.angle_beta   90.00
_cell.angle_gamma   90.00
#
_symmetry.space_group_name_H-M   'P 1'
#
loop_
_entity.id
_entity.type
_entity.pdbx_description
1 polymer ?
#
loop_
_entity_poly.entity_id
_entity_poly.type
_entity_poly.pdbx_seq_one_letter_code
_entity_poly.pdbx_strand_id
1 'polypeptide(L)'
;MYLEPGALVYAGSVHLSAVGRILEASGEVLPARVERNPEPFHVLNVLATYDCLDMEASKYRMAGTAVAEISDHVFKPDTIGDLSIFKTQVRQNVAIYTVADRGDPENEFYHQYHNAGLTGLAFEKVWSD
;
A
#
# COMPACT_ATOMS: atom_id res chain seq x y z
N MET A 1 -12.70 -3.39 2.23
CA MET A 1 -13.27 -2.36 1.33
C MET A 1 -12.22 -1.99 0.29
N TYR A 2 -12.52 -2.11 -1.01
CA TYR A 2 -11.50 -2.05 -2.07
C TYR A 2 -11.71 -0.84 -3.01
N LEU A 3 -10.63 -0.11 -3.27
CA LEU A 3 -10.48 0.88 -4.34
C LEU A 3 -9.56 0.26 -5.42
N GLU A 4 -10.05 -0.01 -6.64
CA GLU A 4 -9.14 -0.23 -7.79
C GLU A 4 -8.53 1.13 -8.11
N PRO A 5 -7.28 1.39 -7.69
CA PRO A 5 -6.19 1.20 -8.65
C PRO A 5 -4.99 0.50 -8.02
N GLY A 6 -4.25 -0.29 -8.82
CA GLY A 6 -2.94 -0.83 -8.43
C GLY A 6 -1.84 0.23 -8.22
N ALA A 7 -2.22 1.50 -8.06
CA ALA A 7 -1.39 2.69 -7.93
C ALA A 7 -2.04 3.72 -6.99
N LEU A 8 -1.23 4.51 -6.30
CA LEU A 8 -1.70 5.64 -5.48
C LEU A 8 -1.48 6.94 -6.24
N VAL A 9 -2.43 7.88 -6.15
CA VAL A 9 -2.26 9.23 -6.70
C VAL A 9 -2.22 10.22 -5.55
N TYR A 10 -1.27 11.15 -5.59
CA TYR A 10 -1.11 12.16 -4.53
C TYR A 10 -0.65 13.51 -5.09
N ALA A 11 -0.98 14.57 -4.36
CA ALA A 11 -0.61 15.94 -4.70
C ALA A 11 0.91 16.17 -4.58
N GLY A 12 1.45 17.13 -5.33
CA GLY A 12 2.86 17.49 -5.27
C GLY A 12 3.32 17.99 -3.89
N SER A 13 2.42 18.55 -3.09
CA SER A 13 2.70 18.92 -1.69
C SER A 13 3.04 17.69 -0.82
N VAL A 14 2.37 16.55 -1.06
CA VAL A 14 2.67 15.28 -0.37
C VAL A 14 4.02 14.72 -0.82
N HIS A 15 4.39 14.89 -2.09
CA HIS A 15 5.68 14.43 -2.63
C HIS A 15 6.88 15.03 -1.89
N LEU A 16 6.79 16.29 -1.49
CA LEU A 16 7.87 17.00 -0.79
C LEU A 16 7.90 16.73 0.73
N SER A 17 7.03 15.86 1.24
CA SER A 17 6.89 15.56 2.66
C SER A 17 7.62 14.29 3.10
N ALA A 18 7.61 13.98 4.40
CA ALA A 18 8.08 12.69 4.91
C ALA A 18 7.33 11.50 4.30
N VAL A 19 6.02 11.64 4.10
CA VAL A 19 5.19 10.64 3.40
C VAL A 19 5.68 10.42 1.97
N GLY A 20 6.06 11.50 1.27
CA GLY A 20 6.61 11.45 -0.08
C GLY A 20 7.86 10.57 -0.19
N ARG A 21 8.78 10.69 0.77
CA ARG A 21 10.00 9.86 0.82
C ARG A 21 9.70 8.36 0.99
N ILE A 22 8.70 8.03 1.82
CA ILE A 22 8.26 6.64 2.00
C ILE A 22 7.64 6.10 0.70
N LEU A 23 6.82 6.91 0.03
CA LEU A 23 6.21 6.56 -1.25
C LEU A 23 7.30 6.31 -2.32
N GLU A 24 8.30 7.18 -2.44
CA GLU A 24 9.44 7.01 -3.34
C GLU A 24 10.25 5.74 -3.06
N ALA A 25 10.47 5.40 -1.79
CA ALA A 25 11.18 4.18 -1.42
C ALA A 25 10.40 2.89 -1.75
N SER A 26 9.07 2.98 -1.87
CA SER A 26 8.18 1.82 -2.03
C SER A 26 7.91 1.43 -3.49
N GLY A 27 8.37 2.22 -4.46
CA GLY A 27 8.14 1.93 -5.87
C GLY A 27 8.59 3.03 -6.83
N GLU A 28 7.93 3.08 -7.98
CA GLU A 28 8.20 4.08 -9.01
C GLU A 28 7.20 5.22 -8.93
N VAL A 29 7.70 6.46 -8.89
CA VAL A 29 6.87 7.67 -8.87
C VAL A 29 6.88 8.33 -10.24
N LEU A 30 5.71 8.43 -10.85
CA LEU A 30 5.51 9.05 -12.16
C LEU A 30 4.82 10.41 -11.99
N PRO A 31 5.35 11.49 -12.59
CA PRO A 31 4.67 12.78 -12.59
C PRO A 31 3.39 12.70 -13.42
N ALA A 32 2.31 13.31 -12.92
CA ALA A 32 1.02 13.36 -13.57
C ALA A 32 0.41 14.76 -13.51
N ARG A 33 -0.45 15.06 -14.48
CA ARG A 33 -1.25 16.28 -14.53
C ARG A 33 -2.71 15.91 -14.70
N VAL A 34 -3.56 16.50 -13.88
CA VAL A 34 -5.01 16.38 -14.05
C VAL A 34 -5.47 17.56 -14.90
N GLU A 35 -6.23 17.28 -15.95
CA GLU A 35 -6.72 18.32 -16.84
C GLU A 35 -7.53 19.35 -16.04
N ARG A 36 -7.28 20.64 -16.29
CA ARG A 36 -7.91 21.76 -15.58
C ARG A 36 -7.58 21.88 -14.08
N ASN A 37 -6.61 21.12 -13.57
CA ASN A 37 -6.02 21.36 -12.26
C ASN A 37 -4.56 21.84 -12.43
N PRO A 38 -4.21 23.05 -11.96
CA PRO A 38 -2.83 23.54 -12.03
C PRO A 38 -1.88 22.84 -11.05
N GLU A 39 -2.40 22.12 -10.05
CA GLU A 39 -1.60 21.40 -9.07
C GLU A 39 -0.89 20.19 -9.71
N PRO A 40 0.42 20.00 -9.49
CA PRO A 40 1.11 18.79 -9.93
C PRO A 40 0.65 17.59 -9.11
N PHE A 41 0.49 16.44 -9.77
CA PHE A 41 0.19 15.16 -9.14
C PHE A 41 1.31 14.18 -9.40
N HIS A 42 1.35 13.14 -8.59
CA HIS A 42 2.25 12.01 -8.75
C HIS A 42 1.46 10.73 -8.64
N VAL A 43 1.87 9.72 -9.41
CA VAL A 43 1.32 8.37 -9.38
C VAL A 43 2.41 7.45 -8.87
N LEU A 44 2.18 6.81 -7.72
CA LEU A 44 3.03 5.74 -7.22
C LEU A 44 2.57 4.41 -7.79
N ASN A 45 3.44 3.77 -8.56
CA ASN A 45 3.38 2.35 -8.84
C ASN A 45 4.19 1.60 -7.77
N VAL A 46 3.52 0.98 -6.81
CA VAL A 46 4.18 0.18 -5.76
C VAL A 46 4.84 -1.03 -6.41
N LEU A 47 6.17 -1.15 -6.23
CA LEU A 47 6.99 -2.24 -6.75
C LEU A 47 7.39 -3.24 -5.65
N ALA A 48 7.47 -2.76 -4.40
CA ALA A 48 7.72 -3.60 -3.24
C ALA A 48 6.70 -4.74 -3.20
N THR A 49 7.17 -5.98 -3.33
CA THR A 49 6.31 -7.17 -3.35
C THR A 49 6.92 -8.24 -2.45
N TYR A 50 6.11 -8.76 -1.52
CA TYR A 50 6.54 -9.79 -0.57
C TYR A 50 5.67 -11.05 -0.66
N ASP A 51 6.29 -12.22 -0.50
CA ASP A 51 5.60 -13.50 -0.25
C ASP A 51 5.33 -13.64 1.26
N CYS A 52 4.38 -12.85 1.74
CA CYS A 52 4.06 -12.76 3.16
C CYS A 52 2.67 -13.21 3.53
N LEU A 53 1.88 -13.68 2.58
CA LEU A 53 0.56 -14.24 2.85
C LEU A 53 0.68 -15.75 3.04
N ASP A 54 0.18 -16.27 4.15
CA ASP A 54 0.01 -17.70 4.36
C ASP A 54 -1.29 -18.15 3.68
N MET A 55 -1.15 -18.70 2.48
CA MET A 55 -2.31 -19.16 1.70
C MET A 55 -2.96 -20.43 2.26
N GLU A 56 -2.25 -21.21 3.09
CA GLU A 56 -2.85 -22.39 3.72
C GLU A 56 -3.74 -22.00 4.91
N ALA A 57 -3.36 -20.94 5.63
CA ALA A 57 -4.12 -20.43 6.77
C ALA A 57 -5.17 -19.36 6.41
N SER A 58 -4.98 -18.63 5.30
CA SER A 58 -5.91 -17.58 4.86
C SER A 58 -7.21 -18.14 4.27
N LYS A 59 -8.33 -17.41 4.39
CA LYS A 59 -9.58 -17.72 3.69
C LYS A 59 -9.70 -16.89 2.42
N TYR A 60 -9.89 -17.57 1.29
CA TYR A 60 -9.95 -16.91 -0.01
C TYR A 60 -10.89 -17.64 -0.97
N ARG A 61 -11.28 -16.92 -2.03
CA ARG A 61 -12.10 -17.42 -3.14
C ARG A 61 -11.30 -17.38 -4.43
N MET A 62 -11.38 -18.45 -5.21
CA MET A 62 -10.78 -18.55 -6.53
C MET A 62 -11.75 -18.10 -7.63
N ALA A 63 -11.21 -17.50 -8.69
CA ALA A 63 -11.87 -17.32 -9.99
C ALA A 63 -10.95 -17.91 -11.07
N GLY A 64 -11.25 -19.15 -11.49
CA GLY A 64 -10.34 -19.91 -12.33
C GLY A 64 -9.05 -20.24 -11.59
N THR A 65 -7.91 -19.82 -12.13
CA THR A 65 -6.57 -20.05 -11.54
C THR A 65 -6.09 -18.90 -10.66
N ALA A 66 -6.86 -17.82 -10.53
CA ALA A 66 -6.48 -16.64 -9.76
C ALA A 66 -7.28 -16.51 -8.46
N VAL A 67 -6.66 -15.91 -7.44
CA VAL A 67 -7.33 -15.55 -6.19
C VAL A 67 -8.19 -14.31 -6.41
N ALA A 68 -9.50 -14.52 -6.48
CA ALA A 68 -10.49 -13.47 -6.70
C ALA A 68 -10.64 -12.56 -5.49
N GLU A 69 -10.53 -13.11 -4.28
CA GLU A 69 -10.80 -12.41 -3.03
C GLU A 69 -10.14 -13.13 -1.85
N ILE A 70 -9.63 -12.38 -0.88
CA ILE A 70 -9.19 -12.90 0.42
C ILE A 70 -10.08 -12.24 1.47
N SER A 71 -10.83 -13.06 2.20
CA SER A 71 -11.77 -12.59 3.22
C SER A 71 -11.18 -12.64 4.63
N ASP A 72 -10.14 -13.45 4.84
CA ASP A 72 -9.43 -13.58 6.11
C ASP A 72 -7.94 -13.73 5.80
N HIS A 73 -7.15 -12.70 6.13
CA HIS A 73 -5.73 -12.67 5.79
C HIS A 73 -4.94 -13.25 6.96
N VAL A 74 -4.01 -14.16 6.68
CA VAL A 74 -3.00 -14.59 7.65
C VAL A 74 -1.64 -14.27 7.07
N PHE A 75 -0.89 -13.40 7.74
CA PHE A 75 0.45 -13.03 7.30
C PHE A 75 1.53 -13.83 8.03
N LYS A 76 2.66 -14.03 7.35
CA LYS A 76 3.92 -14.54 7.88
C LYS A 76 4.78 -13.32 8.25
N PRO A 77 4.75 -12.79 9.49
CA PRO A 77 5.40 -11.51 9.83
C PRO A 77 6.89 -11.47 9.52
N ASP A 78 7.59 -12.61 9.68
CA ASP A 78 9.03 -12.73 9.38
C ASP A 78 9.37 -12.60 7.89
N THR A 79 8.38 -12.68 6.99
CA THR A 79 8.59 -12.55 5.54
C THR A 79 8.02 -11.24 4.97
N ILE A 80 7.48 -10.37 5.81
CA ILE A 80 7.20 -8.98 5.44
C ILE A 80 8.54 -8.24 5.43
N GLY A 81 8.93 -7.68 4.29
CA GLY A 81 10.19 -6.93 4.17
C GLY A 81 10.17 -5.59 4.90
N ASP A 82 11.16 -4.76 4.61
CA ASP A 82 11.43 -3.54 5.40
C ASP A 82 10.63 -2.31 4.96
N LEU A 83 9.93 -2.37 3.82
CA LEU A 83 9.17 -1.24 3.29
C LEU A 83 7.75 -1.22 3.87
N SER A 84 7.33 -0.03 4.31
CA SER A 84 6.04 0.15 4.96
C SER A 84 4.84 0.16 4.03
N ILE A 85 5.05 0.17 2.70
CA ILE A 85 4.02 0.00 1.67
C ILE A 85 4.47 -1.08 0.71
N PHE A 86 3.61 -2.06 0.44
CA PHE A 86 3.96 -3.19 -0.42
C PHE A 86 2.73 -3.87 -1.02
N LYS A 87 2.97 -4.81 -1.94
CA LYS A 87 2.01 -5.74 -2.53
C LYS A 87 2.32 -7.17 -2.09
N THR A 88 1.31 -8.05 -2.08
CA THR A 88 1.56 -9.50 -1.94
C THR A 88 1.69 -10.13 -3.31
N GLN A 89 2.47 -11.21 -3.45
CA GLN A 89 2.60 -11.95 -4.71
C GLN A 89 1.25 -12.44 -5.27
N VAL A 90 0.28 -12.70 -4.39
CA VAL A 90 -1.05 -13.21 -4.76
C VAL A 90 -1.99 -12.11 -5.26
N ARG A 91 -1.78 -10.85 -4.85
CA ARG A 91 -2.71 -9.72 -5.10
C ARG A 91 -2.03 -8.49 -5.67
N GLN A 92 -0.95 -8.67 -6.44
CA GLN A 92 -0.10 -7.57 -6.95
C GLN A 92 -0.86 -6.48 -7.73
N ASN A 93 -1.96 -6.84 -8.40
CA ASN A 93 -2.70 -5.91 -9.25
C ASN A 93 -3.86 -5.21 -8.52
N VAL A 94 -4.16 -5.62 -7.29
CA VAL A 94 -5.43 -5.30 -6.64
C VAL A 94 -5.20 -4.60 -5.32
N ALA A 95 -4.34 -5.11 -4.44
CA ALA A 95 -4.23 -4.61 -3.07
C ALA A 95 -2.85 -4.03 -2.78
N ILE A 96 -2.84 -2.87 -2.13
CA ILE A 96 -1.67 -2.26 -1.49
C ILE A 96 -1.83 -2.46 0.02
N TYR A 97 -0.79 -2.97 0.66
CA TYR A 97 -0.74 -3.24 2.08
C TYR A 97 0.25 -2.29 2.75
N THR A 98 0.01 -2.01 4.02
CA THR A 98 0.91 -1.24 4.88
C THR A 98 1.00 -1.90 6.25
N VAL A 99 2.15 -1.74 6.91
CA VAL A 99 2.32 -2.12 8.31
C VAL A 99 2.22 -0.88 9.19
N ALA A 100 1.73 -1.09 10.40
CA ALA A 100 1.74 -0.11 11.47
C ALA A 100 2.25 -0.81 12.74
N ASP A 101 2.93 -0.04 13.59
CA ASP A 101 3.40 -0.46 14.92
C ASP A 101 4.40 -1.62 14.91
N ARG A 102 5.18 -1.78 13.82
CA ARG A 102 6.22 -2.80 13.70
C ARG A 102 7.60 -2.28 14.10
N GLY A 103 7.84 -0.98 13.95
CA GLY A 103 9.13 -0.36 14.20
C GLY A 103 9.03 1.12 14.57
N ASP A 104 9.93 1.93 14.02
CA ASP A 104 9.95 3.37 14.22
C ASP A 104 8.78 4.05 13.47
N PRO A 105 7.83 4.71 14.17
CA PRO A 105 6.71 5.39 13.54
C PRO A 105 7.11 6.46 12.52
N GLU A 106 8.33 7.00 12.59
CA GLU A 106 8.85 7.96 11.61
C GLU A 106 9.13 7.33 10.23
N ASN A 107 9.26 6.00 10.16
CA ASN A 107 9.51 5.25 8.92
C ASN A 107 8.28 4.48 8.43
N GLU A 108 7.15 4.59 9.13
CA GLU A 108 5.91 3.87 8.80
C GLU A 108 4.91 4.78 8.10
N PHE A 109 4.45 4.34 6.92
CA PHE A 109 3.51 5.08 6.10
C PHE A 109 2.22 5.45 6.86
N TYR A 110 1.64 4.50 7.58
CA TYR A 110 0.38 4.70 8.31
C TYR A 110 0.48 5.88 9.29
N HIS A 111 1.51 5.88 10.14
CA HIS A 111 1.72 6.95 11.13
C HIS A 111 2.03 8.29 10.47
N GLN A 112 2.95 8.30 9.50
CA GLN A 112 3.30 9.54 8.78
C GLN A 112 2.11 10.14 8.02
N TYR A 113 1.27 9.30 7.42
CA TYR A 113 0.05 9.74 6.75
C TYR A 113 -0.90 10.47 7.70
N HIS A 114 -1.16 9.88 8.87
CA HIS A 114 -2.05 10.46 9.88
C HIS A 114 -1.44 11.69 10.57
N ASN A 115 -0.15 11.66 10.90
CA ASN A 115 0.56 12.78 11.52
C ASN A 115 0.59 14.01 10.60
N ALA A 116 0.67 13.80 9.28
CA ALA A 116 0.61 14.87 8.30
C ALA A 116 -0.81 15.41 8.05
N GLY A 117 -1.85 14.85 8.69
CA GLY A 117 -3.24 15.26 8.51
C GLY A 117 -3.77 15.00 7.11
N LEU A 118 -3.20 14.02 6.39
CA LEU A 118 -3.61 13.69 5.04
C LEU A 118 -4.97 13.01 5.02
N THR A 119 -5.66 13.15 3.88
CA THR A 119 -6.99 12.60 3.63
C THR A 119 -7.02 11.88 2.29
N GLY A 120 -8.11 11.17 1.98
CA GLY A 120 -8.32 10.49 0.70
C GLY A 120 -7.97 8.99 0.67
N LEU A 121 -7.34 8.44 1.70
CA LEU A 121 -7.17 7.00 1.88
C LEU A 121 -8.06 6.51 3.03
N ALA A 122 -8.60 5.31 2.85
CA ALA A 122 -9.26 4.55 3.90
C ALA A 122 -8.38 3.34 4.23
N PHE A 123 -8.13 3.11 5.51
CA PHE A 123 -7.35 1.99 5.99
C PHE A 123 -8.26 0.96 6.65
N GLU A 124 -8.05 -0.30 6.33
CA GLU A 124 -8.75 -1.43 6.93
C GLU A 124 -7.72 -2.36 7.56
N LYS A 125 -7.87 -2.64 8.85
CA LYS A 125 -7.06 -3.64 9.53
C LYS A 125 -7.52 -5.02 9.04
N VAL A 126 -6.65 -5.71 8.29
CA VAL A 126 -6.93 -7.04 7.76
C VAL A 126 -6.30 -8.18 8.57
N TRP A 127 -5.34 -7.87 9.45
CA TRP A 127 -4.63 -8.84 10.28
C TRP A 127 -3.90 -8.17 11.46
N SER A 128 -3.69 -8.91 12.55
CA SER A 128 -2.65 -8.71 13.57
C SER A 128 -2.28 -10.04 14.19
N ASP A 129 -1.15 -10.09 14.87
CA ASP A 129 -0.75 -11.19 15.75
C ASP A 129 -1.64 -11.32 17.00
#